data_AF-A0A0A5GJD6-F1
#
_entry.id   AF-A0A0A5GJD6-F1
#
_cell.length_a   1.000
_cell.length_b   1.000
_cell.length_c   1.000
_cell.angle_alpha   90.00
_cell.angle_beta   90.00
_cell.angle_gamma   90.00
#
_symmetry.space_group_name_H-M   'P 1'
#
loop_
_entity.id
_entity.type
_entity.pdbx_description
1 polymer ?
#
loop_
_entity_poly.entity_id
_entity_poly.type
_entity_poly.pdbx_seq_one_letter_code
_entity_poly.pdbx_strand_id
1 'polypeptide(L)'
;MIHNLINRLGIMDPHKEFFQEGVLALWEVSQTYDEKKGKRSTFTYFIIRNRLISLIRKKNRKQEQIEEIMVKSTNEATIGPHEFEWDPYLYQEIISKLSKNQRKWFDGFVIEDLSIKEIALREQVTVDAVKNWGRLAKRKLMKEPVVLAYLEI
;
A
#
# COMPACT_ATOMS: atom_id res chain seq x y z
N MET A 1 29.51 -17.46 11.68
CA MET A 1 28.84 -17.26 12.98
C MET A 1 27.54 -16.47 12.83
N ILE A 2 27.56 -15.22 12.34
CA ILE A 2 26.35 -14.37 12.21
C ILE A 2 25.31 -15.02 11.29
N HIS A 3 25.70 -15.51 10.11
CA HIS A 3 24.78 -16.25 9.23
C HIS A 3 24.13 -17.46 9.92
N ASN A 4 24.89 -18.23 10.70
CA ASN A 4 24.35 -19.37 11.44
C ASN A 4 23.35 -18.92 12.50
N LEU A 5 23.59 -17.79 13.17
CA LEU A 5 22.66 -17.19 14.13
C LEU A 5 21.36 -16.75 13.45
N ILE A 6 21.45 -16.08 12.30
CA ILE A 6 20.30 -15.64 11.50
C ILE A 6 19.45 -16.85 11.09
N ASN A 7 20.08 -17.88 10.52
CA ASN A 7 19.40 -19.11 10.11
C ASN A 7 18.77 -19.85 11.31
N ARG A 8 19.48 -19.95 12.44
CA ARG A 8 18.99 -20.63 13.64
C ARG A 8 17.83 -19.88 14.31
N LEU A 9 17.79 -18.55 14.17
CA LEU A 9 16.66 -17.73 14.62
C LEU A 9 15.50 -17.73 13.62
N GLY A 10 15.60 -18.43 12.49
CA GLY A 10 14.56 -18.49 11.47
C GLY A 10 14.33 -17.17 10.74
N ILE A 11 15.34 -16.28 10.70
CA ILE A 11 15.22 -14.95 10.13
C ILE A 11 15.41 -15.03 8.61
N MET A 12 14.43 -14.55 7.85
CA MET A 12 14.56 -14.26 6.43
C MET A 12 15.11 -12.83 6.26
N ASP A 13 16.31 -12.70 5.70
CA ASP A 13 17.04 -11.43 5.63
C ASP A 13 17.44 -11.05 4.18
N PRO A 14 16.46 -10.81 3.28
CA PRO A 14 16.75 -10.53 1.87
C PRO A 14 17.59 -9.26 1.66
N HIS A 15 17.39 -8.26 2.51
CA HIS A 15 18.11 -6.97 2.46
C HIS A 15 19.35 -6.93 3.36
N LYS A 16 19.71 -8.05 4.01
CA LYS A 16 20.90 -8.18 4.87
C LYS A 16 20.94 -7.23 6.07
N GLU A 17 19.80 -6.75 6.54
CA GLU A 17 19.72 -5.83 7.67
C GLU A 17 20.13 -6.50 9.00
N PHE A 18 19.71 -7.75 9.21
CA PHE A 18 20.11 -8.51 10.39
C PHE A 18 21.58 -8.89 10.33
N PHE A 19 22.07 -9.22 9.14
CA PHE A 19 23.50 -9.45 8.93
C PHE A 19 24.34 -8.22 9.27
N GLN A 20 23.96 -7.04 8.77
CA GLN A 20 24.63 -5.78 9.07
C GLN A 20 24.62 -5.47 10.57
N GLU A 21 23.47 -5.62 11.23
CA GLU A 21 23.34 -5.41 12.68
C GLU A 21 24.26 -6.35 13.48
N GLY A 22 24.37 -7.61 13.04
CA GLY A 22 25.28 -8.57 13.65
C GLY A 22 26.76 -8.20 13.47
N VAL A 23 27.14 -7.62 12.33
CA VAL A 23 28.50 -7.14 12.06
C VAL A 23 28.82 -5.91 12.91
N LEU A 24 27.88 -4.97 13.05
CA LEU A 24 28.04 -3.81 13.93
C LEU A 24 28.26 -4.24 15.37
N ALA A 25 27.43 -5.16 15.88
CA ALA A 25 27.60 -5.72 17.22
C ALA A 25 28.95 -6.45 17.40
N LEU A 26 29.42 -7.15 16.36
CA LEU A 26 30.75 -7.77 16.37
C LEU A 26 31.87 -6.72 16.48
N TRP A 27 31.77 -5.63 15.71
CA TRP A 27 32.73 -4.53 15.76
C TRP A 27 32.74 -3.87 17.15
N GLU A 28 31.58 -3.59 17.74
CA GLU A 28 31.49 -3.03 19.10
C GLU A 28 32.14 -3.94 20.15
N VAL A 29 31.88 -5.24 20.09
CA VAL A 29 32.52 -6.21 21.00
C VAL A 29 34.03 -6.25 20.78
N SER A 30 34.51 -6.07 19.56
CA SER A 30 35.95 -6.02 19.28
C SER A 30 36.67 -4.89 20.01
N GLN A 31 35.97 -3.78 20.29
CA GLN A 31 36.50 -2.60 20.97
C GLN A 31 36.31 -2.63 22.50
N THR A 32 35.27 -3.31 22.98
CA THR A 32 34.81 -3.24 24.38
C THR A 32 35.03 -4.52 25.18
N TYR A 33 35.61 -5.55 24.55
CA TYR A 33 35.85 -6.84 25.19
C TYR A 33 36.88 -6.72 26.32
N ASP A 34 36.53 -7.32 27.45
CA ASP A 34 37.37 -7.46 28.64
C ASP A 34 37.52 -8.96 28.93
N GLU A 35 38.74 -9.44 29.07
CA GLU A 35 39.07 -10.85 29.34
C GLU A 35 38.40 -11.37 30.63
N LYS A 36 38.08 -10.48 31.57
CA LYS A 36 37.34 -10.81 32.80
C LYS A 36 35.91 -11.27 32.54
N LYS A 37 35.34 -11.01 31.36
CA LYS A 37 33.96 -11.38 30.98
C LYS A 37 33.85 -12.83 30.44
N GLY A 38 34.91 -13.62 30.56
CA GLY A 38 34.96 -15.01 30.09
C GLY A 38 35.39 -15.15 28.64
N LYS A 39 35.26 -16.35 28.05
CA LYS A 39 35.73 -16.63 26.68
C LYS A 39 35.11 -15.67 25.66
N ARG A 40 35.97 -14.96 24.92
CA ARG A 40 35.59 -13.96 23.91
C ARG A 40 34.53 -14.46 22.93
N SER A 41 34.66 -15.70 22.45
CA SER A 41 33.70 -16.31 21.52
C SER A 41 32.30 -16.44 22.10
N THR A 42 32.18 -16.90 23.35
CA THR A 42 30.90 -17.03 24.06
C THR A 42 30.26 -15.66 24.31
N PHE A 43 31.06 -14.69 24.77
CA PHE A 43 30.59 -13.33 25.00
C PHE A 43 30.10 -12.66 23.71
N THR A 44 30.90 -12.78 22.63
CA THR A 44 30.55 -12.22 21.31
C THR A 44 29.28 -12.85 20.75
N TYR A 45 29.15 -14.18 20.85
CA TYR A 45 27.94 -14.89 20.43
C TYR A 45 26.70 -14.41 21.21
N PHE A 46 26.83 -14.25 22.52
CA PHE A 46 25.74 -13.76 23.39
C PHE A 46 25.29 -12.35 22.98
N ILE A 47 26.22 -11.42 22.81
CA ILE A 47 25.91 -10.03 22.43
C ILE A 47 25.22 -9.98 21.06
N ILE A 48 25.78 -10.64 20.05
CA ILE A 48 25.21 -10.64 18.69
C ILE A 48 23.82 -11.27 18.72
N ARG A 49 23.64 -12.42 19.37
CA ARG A 49 22.33 -13.07 19.48
C ARG A 49 21.29 -12.15 20.11
N ASN A 50 21.65 -11.46 21.19
CA ASN A 50 20.72 -10.55 21.87
C ASN A 50 20.41 -9.31 21.03
N ARG A 51 21.38 -8.74 20.31
CA ARG A 51 21.15 -7.66 19.33
C ARG A 51 20.14 -8.07 18.26
N LEU A 52 20.32 -9.26 17.67
CA LEU A 52 19.38 -9.76 16.66
C LEU A 52 17.97 -9.96 17.22
N ILE A 53 17.84 -10.52 18.43
CA ILE A 53 16.54 -10.69 19.10
C ILE A 53 15.88 -9.34 19.38
N SER A 54 16.64 -8.35 19.84
CA SER A 54 16.14 -6.99 20.05
C SER A 54 15.66 -6.35 18.75
N LEU A 55 16.37 -6.58 17.65
CA LEU A 55 15.95 -6.09 16.33
C LEU A 55 14.66 -6.76 15.84
N ILE A 56 14.50 -8.08 16.06
CA ILE A 56 13.22 -8.78 15.80
C ILE A 56 12.09 -8.11 16.57
N ARG A 57 12.24 -7.93 17.88
CA ARG A 57 11.21 -7.32 18.73
C ARG A 57 10.85 -5.91 18.29
N LYS A 58 11.85 -5.10 17.91
CA LYS A 58 11.64 -3.75 17.38
C LYS A 58 10.83 -3.76 16.10
N LYS A 59 11.14 -4.68 15.17
CA LYS A 59 10.40 -4.83 13.91
C LYS A 59 8.97 -5.31 14.14
N ASN A 60 8.75 -6.30 15.01
CA ASN A 60 7.41 -6.78 15.35
C ASN A 60 6.56 -5.66 15.97
N ARG A 61 7.09 -4.90 16.93
CA ARG A 61 6.37 -3.75 17.51
C ARG A 61 6.03 -2.68 16.47
N LYS A 62 6.93 -2.41 15.53
CA LYS A 62 6.65 -1.47 14.43
C LYS A 62 5.54 -2.01 13.52
N GLN A 63 5.54 -3.30 13.24
CA GLN A 63 4.50 -3.95 12.45
C GLN A 63 3.15 -3.89 13.16
N GLU A 64 3.10 -4.23 14.45
CA GLU A 64 1.89 -4.11 15.29
C GLU A 64 1.35 -2.67 15.31
N GLN A 65 2.23 -1.66 15.40
CA GLN A 65 1.82 -0.26 15.32
C GLN A 65 1.25 0.12 13.96
N ILE A 66 1.84 -0.37 12.87
CA ILE A 66 1.32 -0.16 11.52
C ILE A 66 -0.06 -0.83 11.38
N GLU A 67 -0.20 -2.06 11.86
CA GLU A 67 -1.48 -2.77 11.87
C GLU A 67 -2.53 -2.07 12.73
N GLU A 68 -2.15 -1.56 13.91
CA GLU A 68 -3.05 -0.78 14.76
C GLU A 68 -3.49 0.53 14.09
N ILE A 69 -2.58 1.23 13.41
CA ILE A 69 -2.91 2.41 12.61
C ILE A 69 -3.85 2.02 11.47
N MET A 70 -3.57 0.95 10.72
CA MET A 70 -4.43 0.48 9.63
C MET A 70 -5.83 0.09 10.13
N VAL A 71 -5.92 -0.60 11.26
CA VAL A 71 -7.21 -0.97 11.88
C VAL A 71 -7.94 0.27 12.38
N LYS A 72 -7.25 1.26 12.97
CA LYS A 72 -7.86 2.54 13.35
C LYS A 72 -8.30 3.33 12.12
N SER A 73 -7.53 3.37 11.03
CA SER A 73 -7.95 3.96 9.76
C SER A 73 -9.17 3.24 9.17
N THR A 74 -9.30 1.93 9.39
CA THR A 74 -10.44 1.13 8.93
C THR A 74 -11.67 1.30 9.84
N ASN A 75 -11.49 1.55 11.14
CA ASN A 75 -12.58 1.74 12.11
C ASN A 75 -13.02 3.20 12.23
N GLU A 76 -12.12 4.15 12.00
CA GLU A 76 -12.42 5.59 11.83
C GLU A 76 -12.92 5.89 10.42
N ALA A 77 -12.84 4.92 9.50
CA ALA A 77 -13.71 4.85 8.33
C ALA A 77 -15.15 4.47 8.73
N THR A 78 -15.74 5.25 9.63
CA THR A 78 -17.01 5.87 9.26
C THR A 78 -16.69 6.65 7.99
N ILE A 79 -16.87 5.98 6.86
CA ILE A 79 -16.83 6.58 5.54
C ILE A 79 -18.01 7.56 5.52
N GLY A 80 -17.81 8.75 6.09
CA GLY A 80 -18.27 9.93 5.38
C GLY A 80 -17.63 9.79 4.01
N PRO A 81 -18.41 9.81 2.92
CA PRO A 81 -17.87 9.58 1.58
C PRO A 81 -16.62 10.44 1.47
N HIS A 82 -15.49 9.81 1.18
CA HIS A 82 -14.37 10.53 0.61
C HIS A 82 -14.96 11.06 -0.69
N GLU A 83 -15.54 12.25 -0.60
CA GLU A 83 -15.78 13.11 -1.72
C GLU A 83 -14.39 13.31 -2.31
N PHE A 84 -14.04 12.40 -3.22
CA PHE A 84 -13.26 12.75 -4.37
C PHE A 84 -14.13 13.80 -5.08
N GLU A 85 -14.11 15.01 -4.54
CA GLU A 85 -14.81 16.17 -5.07
C GLU A 85 -14.08 16.43 -6.38
N TRP A 86 -14.60 15.80 -7.44
CA TRP A 86 -14.28 16.20 -8.80
C TRP A 86 -14.42 17.71 -8.84
N ASP A 87 -13.39 18.39 -9.34
CA ASP A 87 -13.44 19.84 -9.50
C ASP A 87 -14.80 20.21 -10.13
N PRO A 88 -15.66 20.96 -9.43
CA PRO A 88 -17.01 21.24 -9.90
C PRO A 88 -17.05 21.88 -11.29
N TYR A 89 -16.03 22.65 -11.65
CA TYR A 89 -15.90 23.26 -12.96
C TYR A 89 -15.57 22.22 -14.03
N LEU A 90 -14.62 21.32 -13.76
CA LEU A 90 -14.27 20.21 -14.65
C LEU A 90 -15.44 19.25 -14.83
N TYR A 91 -16.15 18.91 -13.75
CA TYR A 91 -17.33 18.06 -13.80
C TYR A 91 -18.42 18.66 -14.70
N GLN A 92 -18.75 19.94 -14.50
CA GLN A 92 -19.73 20.66 -15.34
C GLN A 92 -19.32 20.68 -16.82
N GLU A 93 -18.04 20.93 -17.10
CA GLU A 93 -17.53 20.91 -18.47
C GLU A 93 -17.70 19.52 -19.11
N ILE A 94 -17.37 18.45 -18.38
CA ILE A 94 -17.48 17.07 -18.85
C ILE A 94 -18.95 16.70 -19.12
N ILE A 95 -19.85 16.90 -18.15
CA ILE A 95 -21.26 16.49 -18.30
C ILE A 95 -21.98 17.28 -19.39
N SER A 96 -21.58 18.53 -19.66
CA SER A 96 -22.17 19.35 -20.73
C SER A 96 -21.98 18.74 -22.13
N LYS A 97 -20.94 17.92 -22.31
CA LYS A 97 -20.59 17.26 -23.57
C LYS A 97 -21.21 15.87 -23.70
N LEU A 98 -21.69 15.28 -22.61
CA LEU A 98 -22.26 13.92 -22.56
C LEU A 98 -23.79 13.94 -22.71
N SER A 99 -24.33 12.93 -23.39
CA SER A 99 -25.78 12.70 -23.35
C SER A 99 -26.20 12.11 -22.01
N LYS A 100 -27.50 12.16 -21.66
CA LYS A 100 -28.02 11.61 -20.39
C LYS A 100 -27.52 10.19 -20.10
N ASN A 101 -27.50 9.32 -21.10
CA ASN A 101 -27.06 7.93 -20.96
C ASN A 101 -25.53 7.80 -20.81
N GLN A 102 -24.77 8.67 -21.49
CA GLN A 102 -23.31 8.74 -21.35
C GLN A 102 -22.91 9.27 -19.98
N ARG A 103 -23.65 10.25 -19.46
CA ARG A 103 -23.48 10.79 -18.11
C ARG A 103 -23.76 9.71 -17.06
N LYS A 104 -24.86 8.96 -17.18
CA LYS A 104 -25.15 7.83 -16.29
C LYS A 104 -24.00 6.81 -16.23
N TRP A 105 -23.40 6.53 -17.39
CA TRP A 105 -22.19 5.71 -17.44
C TRP A 105 -20.99 6.39 -16.76
N PHE A 106 -20.77 7.69 -16.98
CA PHE A 106 -19.68 8.43 -16.36
C PHE A 106 -19.83 8.48 -14.83
N ASP A 107 -20.98 8.92 -14.32
CA ASP A 107 -21.26 8.96 -12.89
C ASP A 107 -21.11 7.56 -12.27
N GLY A 108 -21.73 6.53 -12.86
CA GLY A 108 -21.65 5.17 -12.31
C GLY A 108 -20.27 4.52 -12.41
N PHE A 109 -19.61 4.58 -13.57
CA PHE A 109 -18.38 3.81 -13.83
C PHE A 109 -17.11 4.58 -13.44
N VAL A 110 -17.12 5.91 -13.53
CA VAL A 110 -15.93 6.76 -13.32
C VAL A 110 -15.95 7.46 -11.97
N ILE A 111 -17.13 7.87 -11.48
CA ILE A 111 -17.24 8.57 -10.18
C ILE A 111 -17.48 7.58 -9.05
N GLU A 112 -18.38 6.62 -9.27
CA GLU A 112 -18.85 5.68 -8.24
C GLU A 112 -18.16 4.30 -8.30
N ASP A 113 -17.20 4.10 -9.20
CA ASP A 113 -16.47 2.81 -9.41
C ASP A 113 -17.38 1.58 -9.60
N LEU A 114 -18.61 1.76 -10.08
CA LEU A 114 -19.53 0.65 -10.34
C LEU A 114 -19.10 -0.15 -11.57
N SER A 115 -19.28 -1.47 -11.50
CA SER A 115 -19.12 -2.33 -12.66
C SER A 115 -20.23 -2.07 -13.69
N ILE A 116 -19.93 -2.38 -14.95
CA ILE A 116 -20.92 -2.30 -16.05
C ILE A 116 -22.19 -3.12 -15.74
N LYS A 117 -22.06 -4.21 -14.99
CA LYS A 117 -23.19 -5.06 -14.57
C LYS A 117 -24.04 -4.36 -13.51
N GLU A 118 -23.43 -3.69 -12.54
CA GLU A 118 -24.14 -2.94 -11.51
C GLU A 118 -24.87 -1.73 -12.10
N ILE A 119 -24.25 -1.01 -13.03
CA ILE A 119 -24.90 0.09 -13.75
C ILE A 119 -26.08 -0.42 -14.59
N ALA A 120 -25.91 -1.56 -15.26
CA ALA A 120 -27.00 -2.18 -16.03
C ALA A 120 -28.19 -2.56 -15.14
N LEU A 121 -27.90 -3.11 -13.96
CA LEU A 121 -28.92 -3.43 -12.96
C LEU A 121 -29.60 -2.17 -12.41
N ARG A 122 -28.81 -1.14 -12.07
CA ARG A 122 -29.29 0.14 -11.52
C ARG A 122 -30.21 0.87 -12.50
N GLU A 123 -29.79 0.94 -13.75
CA GLU A 123 -30.51 1.67 -14.80
C GLU A 123 -31.55 0.82 -15.53
N GLN A 124 -31.72 -0.46 -15.15
CA GLN A 124 -32.64 -1.43 -15.75
C GLN A 124 -32.46 -1.59 -17.27
N VAL A 125 -31.21 -1.68 -17.72
CA VAL A 125 -30.84 -1.85 -19.13
C VAL A 125 -29.94 -3.06 -19.32
N THR A 126 -29.67 -3.42 -20.57
CA THR A 126 -28.71 -4.49 -20.87
C THR A 126 -27.27 -4.04 -20.65
N VAL A 127 -26.41 -4.98 -20.28
CA VAL A 127 -24.95 -4.76 -20.15
C VAL A 127 -24.35 -4.17 -21.43
N ASP A 128 -24.84 -4.60 -22.59
CA ASP A 128 -24.36 -4.09 -23.89
C ASP A 128 -24.79 -2.65 -24.17
N ALA A 129 -25.96 -2.22 -23.66
CA ALA A 129 -26.36 -0.82 -23.72
C ALA A 129 -25.39 0.07 -22.91
N VAL A 130 -25.03 -0.36 -21.69
CA VAL A 130 -24.06 0.35 -20.84
C VAL A 130 -22.66 0.39 -21.47
N LYS A 131 -22.20 -0.72 -22.06
CA LYS A 131 -20.95 -0.75 -22.84
C LYS A 131 -20.98 0.24 -23.99
N ASN A 132 -22.10 0.35 -24.71
CA ASN A 132 -22.23 1.29 -25.81
C ASN A 132 -22.23 2.75 -25.32
N TRP A 133 -22.86 3.04 -24.17
CA TRP A 133 -22.79 4.36 -23.53
C TRP A 133 -21.35 4.74 -23.20
N GLY A 134 -20.58 3.83 -22.58
CA GLY A 134 -19.18 4.05 -22.25
C GLY A 134 -18.29 4.23 -23.47
N ARG A 135 -18.46 3.41 -24.51
CA ARG A 135 -17.72 3.56 -25.77
C ARG A 135 -17.94 4.93 -26.42
N LEU A 136 -19.17 5.41 -26.43
CA LEU A 136 -19.51 6.72 -27.01
C LEU A 136 -19.07 7.89 -26.11
N ALA A 137 -19.13 7.71 -24.78
CA ALA A 137 -18.63 8.68 -23.81
C ALA A 137 -17.12 8.85 -23.93
N LYS A 138 -16.35 7.75 -23.90
CA LYS A 138 -14.88 7.75 -24.06
C LYS A 138 -14.44 8.48 -25.33
N ARG A 139 -15.11 8.26 -26.47
CA ARG A 139 -14.80 8.97 -27.73
C ARG A 139 -14.94 10.49 -27.65
N LYS A 140 -15.82 11.00 -26.78
CA LYS A 140 -15.98 12.43 -26.54
C LYS A 140 -14.96 12.95 -25.54
N LEU A 141 -14.68 12.18 -24.50
CA LEU A 141 -13.72 12.53 -23.43
C LEU A 141 -12.28 12.52 -23.93
N MET A 142 -11.92 11.60 -24.84
CA MET A 142 -10.57 11.52 -25.44
C MET A 142 -10.22 12.71 -26.37
N LYS A 143 -11.19 13.57 -26.69
CA LYS A 143 -10.92 14.82 -27.42
C LYS A 143 -10.42 15.94 -26.52
N GLU A 144 -10.48 15.75 -25.20
CA GLU A 144 -10.07 16.74 -24.20
C GLU A 144 -8.80 16.27 -23.48
N PRO A 145 -7.68 16.99 -23.62
CA PRO A 145 -6.39 16.56 -23.06
C PRO A 145 -6.38 16.54 -21.52
N VAL A 146 -7.22 17.35 -20.86
CA VAL A 146 -7.33 17.44 -19.40
C VAL A 146 -7.92 16.15 -18.80
N VAL A 147 -8.86 15.51 -19.51
CA VAL A 147 -9.56 14.31 -19.04
C VAL A 147 -8.68 13.06 -19.15
N LEU A 148 -7.71 13.05 -20.07
CA LEU A 148 -6.76 11.96 -20.24
C LEU A 148 -5.75 11.84 -19.08
N ALA A 149 -5.39 12.96 -18.46
CA ALA A 149 -4.48 12.98 -17.31
C ALA A 149 -5.11 12.36 -16.04
N TYR A 150 -6.44 12.39 -15.94
CA TYR A 150 -7.19 11.89 -14.77
C TYR A 150 -7.63 10.43 -14.87
N LEU A 151 -7.72 9.88 -16.09
CA LEU A 151 -8.44 8.62 -16.28
C LEU A 151 -7.57 7.35 -16.31
N GLU A 152 -6.23 7.42 -16.40
CA GLU A 152 -5.36 6.21 -16.51
C GLU A 152 -5.93 5.09 -17.43
N ILE A 153 -6.59 5.46 -18.55
CA ILE A 153 -7.13 4.51 -19.57
C ILE A 153 -6.17 4.42 -20.75
#